data_AF-A0A959DVV8-F1
#
_entry.id   AF-A0A959DVV8-F1
#
_cell.length_a   1.000
_cell.length_b   1.000
_cell.length_c   1.000
_cell.angle_alpha   90.00
_cell.angle_beta   90.00
_cell.angle_gamma   90.00
#
_symmetry.space_group_name_H-M   'P 1'
#
loop_
_entity.id
_entity.type
_entity.pdbx_description
1 polymer ?
#
loop_
_entity_poly.entity_id
_entity_poly.type
_entity_poly.pdbx_seq_one_letter_code
_entity_poly.pdbx_strand_id
1 'polypeptide(L)'
;MLKIFDFRLYWRIYVVFIGIVVVTISMVYTTFLASKLKEGEEKSVQFYAMAIQDLAKSESNEYTNDIALQVTQDFKIPAILTDEKDVIIDAVNFGTKENLDTSFLKSQLKQIKKEGYKPIEIVNPFIKQRVYYKNSRIYTYLTYFPYIQLLLLTFFVIMGYLGLNAARRAEQNRLWVGMAKETAHQLGTPISAIVGWIEHIKSLNADNPNQLEILNELYKDVGKLEKIADRFSKIGSVPILTPNDIFPLLENIRVYMSKRAPRKFLF
;
A
#
# COMPACT_ATOMS: atom_id res chain seq x y z
N MET A 1 7.70 -33.02 -13.98
CA MET A 1 7.96 -31.59 -14.19
C MET A 1 6.68 -30.74 -14.34
N LEU A 2 5.60 -31.25 -14.97
CA LEU A 2 4.29 -30.57 -15.09
C LEU A 2 3.58 -30.29 -13.74
N LYS A 3 3.55 -31.25 -12.80
CA LYS A 3 2.85 -31.09 -11.49
C LYS A 3 3.38 -29.96 -10.58
N ILE A 4 4.64 -29.52 -10.75
CA ILE A 4 5.26 -28.47 -9.92
C ILE A 4 4.88 -27.06 -10.41
N PHE A 5 4.66 -26.90 -11.72
CA PHE A 5 4.23 -25.62 -12.28
C PHE A 5 2.78 -25.32 -11.93
N ASP A 6 1.94 -26.35 -11.99
CA ASP A 6 0.54 -26.30 -11.57
C ASP A 6 0.39 -25.86 -10.11
N PHE A 7 1.17 -26.42 -9.19
CA PHE A 7 1.11 -26.07 -7.76
C PHE A 7 1.34 -24.57 -7.49
N ARG A 8 2.27 -23.94 -8.21
CA ARG A 8 2.56 -22.50 -8.05
C ARG A 8 1.43 -21.61 -8.55
N LEU A 9 0.67 -22.06 -9.55
CA LEU A 9 -0.49 -21.34 -10.09
C LEU A 9 -1.70 -21.51 -9.17
N TYR A 10 -2.01 -22.74 -8.75
CA TYR A 10 -3.14 -23.05 -7.87
C TYR A 10 -3.02 -22.35 -6.51
N TRP A 11 -1.82 -22.26 -5.92
CA TRP A 11 -1.62 -21.53 -4.66
C TRP A 11 -1.99 -20.04 -4.76
N ARG A 12 -1.61 -19.38 -5.87
CA ARG A 12 -1.94 -17.96 -6.09
C ARG A 12 -3.45 -17.75 -6.20
N ILE A 13 -4.12 -18.63 -6.94
CA ILE A 13 -5.58 -18.60 -7.09
C ILE A 13 -6.25 -18.83 -5.73
N TYR A 14 -5.75 -19.77 -4.93
CA TYR A 14 -6.28 -20.08 -3.61
C TYR A 14 -6.18 -18.90 -2.64
N VAL A 15 -5.03 -18.20 -2.61
CA VAL A 15 -4.84 -17.00 -1.78
C VAL A 15 -5.80 -15.87 -2.20
N VAL A 16 -5.98 -15.64 -3.51
CA VAL A 16 -6.93 -14.63 -4.01
C VAL A 16 -8.36 -15.01 -3.66
N PHE A 17 -8.73 -16.28 -3.83
CA PHE A 17 -10.06 -16.79 -3.51
C PHE A 17 -10.38 -16.62 -2.02
N ILE A 18 -9.46 -17.01 -1.12
CA ILE A 18 -9.62 -16.80 0.32
C ILE A 18 -9.77 -15.30 0.62
N GLY A 19 -8.95 -14.45 0.00
CA GLY A 19 -9.05 -13.00 0.17
C GLY A 19 -10.44 -12.46 -0.18
N ILE A 20 -11.00 -12.90 -1.32
CA ILE A 20 -12.35 -12.51 -1.76
C ILE A 20 -13.41 -13.00 -0.77
N VAL A 21 -13.30 -14.25 -0.32
CA VAL A 21 -14.24 -14.84 0.66
C VAL A 21 -14.22 -14.05 1.97
N VAL A 22 -13.05 -13.74 2.50
CA VAL A 22 -12.89 -12.97 3.75
C VAL A 22 -13.49 -11.57 3.61
N VAL A 23 -13.21 -10.87 2.51
CA VAL A 23 -13.78 -9.53 2.26
C VAL A 23 -15.31 -9.59 2.14
N THR A 24 -15.83 -10.58 1.42
CA THR A 24 -17.27 -10.74 1.22
C THR A 24 -17.99 -11.02 2.53
N ILE A 25 -17.48 -11.99 3.33
CA ILE A 25 -18.04 -12.32 4.64
C ILE A 25 -18.01 -11.10 5.56
N SER A 26 -16.88 -10.38 5.60
CA SER A 26 -16.74 -9.17 6.41
C SER A 26 -17.76 -8.11 6.02
N MET A 27 -17.89 -7.82 4.72
CA MET A 27 -18.82 -6.82 4.20
C MET A 27 -20.28 -7.19 4.51
N VAL A 28 -20.67 -8.45 4.29
CA VAL A 28 -22.02 -8.95 4.62
C VAL A 28 -22.28 -8.85 6.12
N TYR A 29 -21.31 -9.22 6.96
CA TYR A 29 -21.46 -9.17 8.41
C TYR A 29 -21.59 -7.73 8.92
N THR A 30 -20.75 -6.81 8.44
CA THR A 30 -20.81 -5.40 8.85
C THR A 30 -22.10 -4.72 8.41
N THR A 31 -22.56 -4.97 7.18
CA THR A 31 -23.83 -4.42 6.69
C THR A 31 -25.03 -4.97 7.45
N PHE A 32 -25.00 -6.26 7.80
CA PHE A 32 -25.97 -6.88 8.70
C PHE A 32 -25.97 -6.25 10.10
N LEU A 33 -24.79 -5.98 10.67
CA LEU A 33 -24.68 -5.35 11.97
C LEU A 33 -25.18 -3.90 11.95
N ALA A 34 -24.90 -3.16 10.87
CA ALA A 34 -25.41 -1.81 10.66
C ALA A 34 -26.95 -1.79 10.57
N SER A 35 -27.55 -2.74 9.85
CA SER A 35 -29.02 -2.82 9.76
C SER A 35 -29.66 -3.19 11.10
N LYS A 36 -29.07 -4.14 11.85
CA LYS A 36 -29.55 -4.49 13.20
C LYS A 36 -29.42 -3.35 14.18
N LEU A 37 -28.33 -2.58 14.12
CA LEU A 37 -28.17 -1.38 14.93
C LEU A 37 -29.23 -0.34 14.58
N LYS A 38 -29.50 -0.11 13.29
CA LYS A 38 -30.55 0.82 12.84
C LYS A 38 -31.92 0.43 13.39
N GLU A 39 -32.30 -0.85 13.28
CA GLU A 39 -33.56 -1.35 13.87
C GLU A 39 -33.63 -1.12 15.39
N GLY A 40 -32.52 -1.31 16.10
CA GLY A 40 -32.43 -1.05 17.55
C GLY A 40 -32.51 0.44 17.89
N GLU A 41 -31.88 1.29 17.08
CA GLU A 41 -31.94 2.75 17.21
C GLU A 41 -33.35 3.26 16.99
N GLU A 42 -34.05 2.80 15.93
CA GLU A 42 -35.44 3.16 15.68
C GLU A 42 -36.37 2.84 16.87
N LYS A 43 -36.23 1.64 17.45
CA LYS A 43 -36.97 1.26 18.68
C LYS A 43 -36.60 2.13 19.87
N SER A 44 -35.33 2.49 20.01
CA SER A 44 -34.87 3.36 21.10
C SER A 44 -35.46 4.77 20.98
N VAL A 45 -35.57 5.31 19.76
CA VAL A 45 -36.23 6.60 19.52
C VAL A 45 -37.74 6.50 19.76
N GLN A 46 -38.37 5.36 19.45
CA GLN A 46 -39.79 5.13 19.77
C GLN A 46 -40.01 5.16 21.30
N PHE A 47 -39.19 4.46 22.07
CA PHE A 47 -39.29 4.50 23.54
C PHE A 47 -39.02 5.89 24.11
N TYR A 48 -38.07 6.62 23.54
CA TYR A 48 -37.83 8.02 23.89
C TYR A 48 -39.06 8.90 23.63
N ALA A 49 -39.69 8.77 22.47
CA ALA A 49 -40.91 9.52 22.13
C ALA A 49 -42.08 9.18 23.07
N MET A 50 -42.25 7.90 23.44
CA MET A 50 -43.25 7.46 24.42
C MET A 50 -42.96 8.03 25.81
N ALA A 51 -41.70 8.03 26.25
CA ALA A 51 -41.31 8.60 27.54
C ALA A 51 -41.60 10.11 27.61
N ILE A 52 -41.28 10.87 26.55
CA ILE A 52 -41.64 12.29 26.46
C ILE A 52 -43.16 12.48 26.48
N GLN A 53 -43.91 11.60 25.81
CA GLN A 53 -45.37 11.64 25.82
C GLN A 53 -45.95 11.41 27.22
N ASP A 54 -45.41 10.45 27.97
CA ASP A 54 -45.89 10.10 29.31
C ASP A 54 -45.52 11.17 30.34
N LEU A 55 -44.35 11.79 30.23
CA LEU A 55 -43.97 12.97 31.03
C LEU A 55 -44.85 14.19 30.76
N ALA A 56 -45.42 14.29 29.56
CA ALA A 56 -46.31 15.38 29.17
C ALA A 56 -47.79 15.15 29.56
N LYS A 57 -48.18 13.94 29.98
CA LYS A 57 -49.54 13.64 30.45
C LYS A 57 -49.69 14.03 31.91
N SER A 58 -50.75 14.76 32.26
CA SER A 58 -51.03 15.18 33.64
C SER A 58 -51.54 14.06 34.56
N GLU A 59 -51.91 12.90 34.01
CA GLU A 59 -52.51 11.77 34.73
C GLU A 59 -51.52 10.63 35.04
N SER A 60 -50.23 10.78 34.70
CA SER A 60 -49.21 9.76 34.99
C SER A 60 -48.89 9.70 36.49
N ASN A 61 -48.73 8.48 37.02
CA ASN A 61 -48.30 8.30 38.41
C ASN A 61 -46.78 8.53 38.56
N GLU A 62 -46.32 8.70 39.81
CA GLU A 62 -44.92 8.99 40.14
C GLU A 62 -43.95 7.95 39.56
N TYR A 63 -44.28 6.66 39.68
CA TYR A 63 -43.48 5.56 39.13
C TYR A 63 -43.32 5.61 37.60
N THR A 64 -44.37 5.94 36.86
CA THR A 64 -44.32 6.07 35.40
C THR A 64 -43.44 7.26 34.99
N ASN A 65 -43.52 8.37 35.72
CA ASN A 65 -42.67 9.53 35.46
C ASN A 65 -41.19 9.25 35.75
N ASP A 66 -40.87 8.50 36.82
CA ASP A 66 -39.49 8.10 37.12
C ASP A 66 -38.89 7.22 36.01
N ILE A 67 -39.64 6.23 35.52
CA ILE A 67 -39.21 5.35 34.42
C ILE A 67 -39.02 6.17 33.14
N ALA A 68 -39.96 7.05 32.81
CA ALA A 68 -39.87 7.89 31.63
C ALA A 68 -38.66 8.84 31.71
N LEU A 69 -38.40 9.43 32.88
CA LEU A 69 -37.23 10.26 33.12
C LEU A 69 -35.94 9.46 32.91
N GLN A 70 -35.84 8.25 33.46
CA GLN A 70 -34.68 7.39 33.27
C GLN A 70 -34.44 7.07 31.78
N VAL A 71 -35.49 6.73 31.03
CA VAL A 71 -35.40 6.46 29.59
C VAL A 71 -34.91 7.68 28.82
N THR A 72 -35.37 8.88 29.16
CA THR A 72 -34.92 10.12 28.50
C THR A 72 -33.46 10.46 28.81
N GLN A 73 -32.99 10.19 30.04
CA GLN A 73 -31.61 10.45 30.45
C GLN A 73 -30.61 9.46 29.85
N ASP A 74 -30.98 8.19 29.71
CA ASP A 74 -30.14 7.14 29.13
C ASP A 74 -30.11 7.16 27.59
N PHE A 75 -30.92 8.01 26.95
CA PHE A 75 -31.01 8.12 25.51
C PHE A 75 -29.72 8.70 24.90
N LYS A 76 -29.11 8.00 23.93
CA LYS A 76 -27.80 8.36 23.33
C LYS A 76 -27.87 8.78 21.87
N ILE A 77 -29.04 8.74 21.26
CA ILE A 77 -29.23 9.02 19.83
C ILE A 77 -29.46 10.53 19.65
N PRO A 78 -28.82 11.20 18.68
CA PRO A 78 -29.10 12.60 18.38
C PRO A 78 -30.55 12.78 17.93
N ALA A 79 -31.32 13.60 18.65
CA ALA A 79 -32.72 13.86 18.34
C ALA A 79 -33.10 15.33 18.59
N ILE A 80 -34.01 15.84 17.76
CA ILE A 80 -34.58 17.17 17.81
C ILE A 80 -36.09 17.04 17.98
N LEU A 81 -36.62 17.62 19.06
CA LEU A 81 -38.04 17.72 19.33
C LEU A 81 -38.58 19.01 18.69
N THR A 82 -39.67 18.88 17.95
CA THR A 82 -40.32 20.00 17.26
C THR A 82 -41.83 20.01 17.49
N ASP A 83 -42.46 21.16 17.33
CA ASP A 83 -43.93 21.28 17.29
C ASP A 83 -44.50 20.89 15.91
N GLU A 84 -45.83 20.97 15.74
CA GLU A 84 -46.51 20.70 14.47
C GLU A 84 -46.02 21.57 13.29
N LYS A 85 -45.49 22.77 13.58
CA LYS A 85 -44.98 23.75 12.60
C LYS A 85 -43.46 23.66 12.40
N ASP A 86 -42.84 22.57 12.88
CA ASP A 86 -41.39 22.35 12.82
C ASP A 86 -40.55 23.39 13.60
N VAL A 87 -41.15 24.07 14.56
CA VAL A 87 -40.44 24.94 15.50
C VAL A 87 -39.74 24.04 16.52
N ILE A 88 -38.43 24.25 16.68
CA ILE A 88 -37.58 23.45 17.56
C ILE A 88 -37.94 23.79 19.02
N ILE A 89 -38.31 22.76 19.78
CA ILE A 89 -38.63 22.83 21.20
C ILE A 89 -37.39 22.48 22.02
N ASP A 90 -36.73 21.38 21.66
CA ASP A 90 -35.56 20.87 22.38
C ASP A 90 -34.68 20.01 21.46
N ALA A 91 -33.41 19.80 21.85
CA ALA A 91 -32.48 18.93 21.16
C ALA A 91 -31.52 18.23 22.13
N VAL A 92 -31.30 16.94 21.88
CA VAL A 92 -30.45 16.08 22.72
C VAL A 92 -29.35 15.43 21.90
N ASN A 93 -28.23 15.15 22.56
CA ASN A 93 -27.10 14.36 22.03
C ASN A 93 -26.37 14.92 20.78
N PHE A 94 -26.42 16.23 20.50
CA PHE A 94 -25.54 16.86 19.50
C PHE A 94 -24.26 17.44 20.11
N GLY A 95 -24.28 17.79 21.40
CA GLY A 95 -23.18 18.40 22.14
C GLY A 95 -23.70 19.53 23.03
N THR A 96 -22.99 19.86 24.11
CA THR A 96 -23.49 20.85 25.10
C THR A 96 -23.68 22.25 24.53
N LYS A 97 -22.85 22.64 23.55
CA LYS A 97 -22.97 23.94 22.86
C LYS A 97 -23.94 23.86 21.67
N GLU A 98 -23.87 22.76 20.94
CA GLU A 98 -24.63 22.48 19.73
C GLU A 98 -26.13 22.30 20.00
N ASN A 99 -26.50 21.75 21.17
CA ASN A 99 -27.89 21.63 21.60
C ASN A 99 -28.55 23.00 21.87
N LEU A 100 -27.77 24.06 22.11
CA LEU A 100 -28.29 25.40 22.40
C LEU A 100 -28.24 26.33 21.17
N ASP A 101 -27.50 25.95 20.13
CA ASP A 101 -27.33 26.76 18.92
C ASP A 101 -28.50 26.54 17.94
N THR A 102 -29.40 27.52 17.89
CA THR A 102 -30.56 27.50 16.99
C THR A 102 -30.19 27.43 15.51
N SER A 103 -29.07 28.04 15.09
CA SER A 103 -28.61 28.01 13.69
C SER A 103 -28.15 26.61 13.30
N PHE A 104 -27.35 26.00 14.17
CA PHE A 104 -26.91 24.61 14.01
C PHE A 104 -28.10 23.65 13.96
N LEU A 105 -29.04 23.73 14.90
CA LEU A 105 -30.18 22.81 14.95
C LEU A 105 -31.12 22.96 13.73
N LYS A 106 -31.32 24.17 13.22
CA LYS A 106 -32.06 24.37 11.95
C LYS A 106 -31.37 23.70 10.77
N SER A 107 -30.04 23.79 10.70
CA SER A 107 -29.26 23.13 9.64
C SER A 107 -29.36 21.60 9.73
N GLN A 108 -29.29 21.06 10.95
CA GLN A 108 -29.42 19.62 11.20
C GLN A 108 -30.82 19.11 10.91
N LEU A 109 -31.87 19.83 11.32
CA LEU A 109 -33.26 19.47 11.03
C LEU A 109 -33.49 19.40 9.51
N LYS A 110 -32.95 20.35 8.76
CA LYS A 110 -33.00 20.35 7.29
C LYS A 110 -32.24 19.15 6.70
N GLN A 111 -31.08 18.79 7.27
CA GLN A 111 -30.31 17.63 6.85
C GLN A 111 -31.08 16.32 7.11
N ILE A 112 -31.62 16.13 8.31
CA ILE A 112 -32.40 14.93 8.69
C ILE A 112 -33.59 14.76 7.73
N LYS A 113 -34.32 15.84 7.42
CA LYS A 113 -35.42 15.83 6.46
C LYS A 113 -34.96 15.46 5.04
N LYS A 114 -33.80 15.96 4.60
CA LYS A 114 -33.23 15.65 3.29
C LYS A 114 -32.78 14.19 3.18
N GLU A 115 -32.26 13.62 4.26
CA GLU A 115 -31.85 12.21 4.34
C GLU A 115 -33.05 11.25 4.38
N GLY A 116 -34.28 11.77 4.53
CA GLY A 116 -35.52 11.01 4.40
C GLY A 116 -35.95 10.27 5.66
N TYR A 117 -35.39 10.60 6.83
CA TYR A 117 -35.84 10.03 8.10
C TYR A 117 -37.27 10.48 8.42
N LYS A 118 -38.16 9.51 8.60
CA LYS A 118 -39.52 9.78 9.03
C LYS A 118 -39.50 10.18 10.52
N PRO A 119 -40.05 11.35 10.89
CA PRO A 119 -40.16 11.71 12.29
C PRO A 119 -41.11 10.76 13.01
N ILE A 120 -40.88 10.58 14.30
CA ILE A 120 -41.84 9.90 15.18
C ILE A 120 -42.80 10.95 15.69
N GLU A 121 -44.09 10.78 15.40
CA GLU A 121 -45.13 11.71 15.84
C GLU A 121 -45.59 11.35 17.25
N ILE A 122 -45.51 12.33 18.16
CA ILE A 122 -46.08 12.25 19.50
C ILE A 122 -47.48 12.85 19.41
N VAL A 123 -48.50 12.00 19.51
CA VAL A 123 -49.90 12.42 19.46
C VAL A 123 -50.43 12.54 20.89
N ASN A 124 -50.52 13.77 21.40
CA ASN A 124 -51.24 14.10 22.63
C ASN A 124 -52.55 14.84 22.25
N PRO A 125 -53.70 14.59 22.92
CA PRO A 125 -54.95 15.29 22.67
C PRO A 125 -54.88 16.82 22.53
N PHE A 126 -53.87 17.47 23.14
CA PHE A 126 -53.73 18.93 23.16
C PHE A 126 -52.50 19.47 22.40
N ILE A 127 -51.49 18.63 22.12
CA ILE A 127 -50.21 19.07 21.52
C ILE A 127 -49.71 17.98 20.57
N LYS A 128 -49.44 18.35 19.31
CA LYS A 128 -48.74 17.50 18.35
C LYS A 128 -47.27 17.87 18.32
N GLN A 129 -46.40 16.92 18.62
CA GLN A 129 -44.95 17.08 18.55
C GLN A 129 -44.35 16.03 17.62
N ARG A 130 -43.17 16.32 17.08
CA ARG A 130 -42.41 15.42 16.21
C ARG A 130 -40.98 15.29 16.71
N VAL A 131 -40.51 14.05 16.79
CA VAL A 131 -39.11 13.72 17.09
C VAL A 131 -38.40 13.39 15.79
N TYR A 132 -37.50 14.28 15.39
CA TYR A 132 -36.56 14.06 14.30
C TYR A 132 -35.28 13.48 14.87
N TYR A 133 -34.83 12.33 14.39
CA TYR A 133 -33.61 11.69 14.88
C TYR A 133 -32.61 11.49 13.73
N LYS A 134 -31.35 11.40 14.12
CA LYS A 134 -30.24 11.02 13.24
C LYS A 134 -29.62 9.75 13.79
N ASN A 135 -29.25 8.81 12.92
CA ASN A 135 -28.55 7.61 13.35
C ASN A 135 -27.28 7.95 14.14
N SER A 136 -26.87 7.06 15.04
CA SER A 136 -25.70 7.30 15.87
C SER A 136 -24.40 7.38 15.05
N ARG A 137 -23.35 7.89 15.69
CA ARG A 137 -21.99 7.84 15.13
C ARG A 137 -21.53 6.41 14.86
N ILE A 138 -21.95 5.45 15.70
CA ILE A 138 -21.59 4.03 15.56
C ILE A 138 -22.22 3.44 14.29
N TYR A 139 -23.49 3.74 14.00
CA TYR A 139 -24.11 3.34 12.73
C TYR A 139 -23.33 3.87 11.53
N THR A 140 -22.92 5.14 11.59
CA THR A 140 -22.11 5.76 10.54
C THR A 140 -20.77 5.03 10.39
N TYR A 141 -20.05 4.77 11.49
CA TYR A 141 -18.79 4.05 11.46
C TYR A 141 -18.94 2.64 10.89
N LEU A 142 -19.97 1.90 11.28
CA LEU A 142 -20.28 0.57 10.74
C LEU A 142 -20.57 0.63 9.23
N THR A 143 -21.27 1.66 8.76
CA THR A 143 -21.60 1.80 7.33
C THR A 143 -20.34 2.09 6.50
N TYR A 144 -19.40 2.87 7.02
CA TYR A 144 -18.15 3.21 6.33
C TYR A 144 -17.02 2.20 6.51
N PHE A 145 -17.10 1.34 7.53
CA PHE A 145 -16.07 0.37 7.89
C PHE A 145 -15.64 -0.53 6.71
N PRO A 146 -16.53 -1.07 5.85
CA PRO A 146 -16.12 -1.90 4.72
C PRO A 146 -15.22 -1.18 3.73
N TYR A 147 -15.41 0.13 3.52
CA TYR A 147 -14.60 0.92 2.61
C TYR A 147 -13.20 1.17 3.16
N ILE A 148 -13.09 1.46 4.45
CA ILE A 148 -11.80 1.63 5.14
C ILE A 148 -11.03 0.29 5.11
N GLN A 149 -11.72 -0.82 5.37
CA GLN A 149 -11.14 -2.16 5.29
C GLN A 149 -10.61 -2.47 3.88
N LEU A 150 -11.37 -2.15 2.83
CA LEU A 150 -10.95 -2.36 1.44
C LEU A 150 -9.69 -1.55 1.13
N LEU A 151 -9.67 -0.26 1.50
CA LEU A 151 -8.50 0.61 1.32
C LEU A 151 -7.25 0.01 1.97
N LEU A 152 -7.38 -0.41 3.23
CA LEU A 152 -6.29 -0.99 4.00
C LEU A 152 -5.81 -2.31 3.38
N LEU A 153 -6.73 -3.17 2.93
CA LEU A 153 -6.39 -4.43 2.26
C LEU A 153 -5.68 -4.18 0.94
N THR A 154 -6.18 -3.26 0.11
CA THR A 154 -5.53 -2.86 -1.15
C THR A 154 -4.12 -2.35 -0.91
N PHE A 155 -3.92 -1.54 0.13
CA PHE A 155 -2.60 -1.07 0.53
C PHE A 155 -1.65 -2.23 0.84
N PHE A 156 -2.08 -3.22 1.63
CA PHE A 156 -1.26 -4.39 1.94
C PHE A 156 -0.96 -5.24 0.70
N VAL A 157 -1.91 -5.42 -0.22
CA VAL A 157 -1.69 -6.14 -1.48
C VAL A 157 -0.64 -5.44 -2.34
N ILE A 158 -0.70 -4.11 -2.45
CA ILE A 158 0.28 -3.31 -3.20
C ILE A 158 1.67 -3.45 -2.55
N MET A 159 1.76 -3.29 -1.24
CA MET A 159 3.03 -3.43 -0.51
C MET A 159 3.64 -4.83 -0.69
N GLY A 160 2.81 -5.88 -0.59
CA GLY A 160 3.22 -7.26 -0.85
C GLY A 160 3.72 -7.46 -2.27
N TYR A 161 3.01 -6.92 -3.26
CA TYR A 161 3.42 -6.99 -4.67
C TYR A 161 4.76 -6.28 -4.92
N LEU A 162 4.94 -5.07 -4.40
CA LEU A 162 6.18 -4.31 -4.54
C LEU A 162 7.36 -5.04 -3.87
N GLY A 163 7.15 -5.59 -2.67
CA GLY A 163 8.16 -6.37 -1.96
C GLY A 163 8.56 -7.64 -2.72
N LEU A 164 7.59 -8.41 -3.21
CA LEU A 164 7.85 -9.61 -4.03
C LEU A 164 8.56 -9.28 -5.34
N ASN A 165 8.19 -8.17 -6.00
CA ASN A 165 8.83 -7.72 -7.23
C ASN A 165 10.28 -7.29 -6.99
N ALA A 166 10.53 -6.54 -5.91
CA ALA A 166 11.88 -6.16 -5.50
C ALA A 166 12.73 -7.39 -5.17
N ALA A 167 12.19 -8.36 -4.42
CA ALA A 167 12.87 -9.60 -4.09
C ALA A 167 13.24 -10.41 -5.34
N ARG A 168 12.32 -10.59 -6.29
CA ARG A 168 12.60 -11.27 -7.56
C ARG A 168 13.67 -10.57 -8.39
N ARG A 169 13.63 -9.24 -8.45
CA ARG A 169 14.66 -8.46 -9.17
C ARG A 169 16.02 -8.61 -8.50
N ALA A 170 16.07 -8.60 -7.17
CA ALA A 170 17.32 -8.81 -6.42
C ALA A 170 17.87 -10.23 -6.63
N GLU A 171 17.00 -11.25 -6.63
CA GLU A 171 17.37 -12.64 -6.93
C GLU A 171 17.94 -12.76 -8.34
N GLN A 172 17.26 -12.21 -9.34
CA GLN A 172 17.77 -12.17 -10.72
C GLN A 172 19.14 -11.48 -10.77
N ASN A 173 19.28 -10.26 -10.24
CA ASN A 173 20.56 -9.53 -10.26
C ASN A 173 21.70 -10.35 -9.64
N ARG A 174 21.44 -11.09 -8.55
CA ARG A 174 22.42 -12.00 -7.94
C ARG A 174 22.77 -13.17 -8.85
N LEU A 175 21.77 -13.77 -9.51
CA LEU A 175 22.01 -14.83 -10.50
C LEU A 175 22.84 -14.31 -11.68
N TRP A 176 22.54 -13.11 -12.20
CA TRP A 176 23.31 -12.48 -13.28
C TRP A 176 24.77 -12.24 -12.89
N VAL A 177 25.03 -11.74 -11.67
CA VAL A 177 26.38 -11.59 -11.13
C VAL A 177 27.08 -12.95 -10.98
N GLY A 178 26.38 -13.97 -10.47
CA GLY A 178 26.91 -15.32 -10.32
C GLY A 178 27.28 -15.96 -11.66
N MET A 179 26.38 -15.91 -12.64
CA MET A 179 26.62 -16.41 -13.99
C MET A 179 27.80 -15.71 -14.66
N ALA A 180 27.90 -14.38 -14.52
CA ALA A 180 29.02 -13.63 -15.07
C ALA A 180 30.37 -14.07 -14.49
N LYS A 181 30.44 -14.32 -13.17
CA LYS A 181 31.66 -14.84 -12.52
C LYS A 181 32.00 -16.25 -12.98
N GLU A 182 31.01 -17.13 -13.04
CA GLU A 182 31.19 -18.52 -13.46
C GLU A 182 31.66 -18.59 -14.92
N THR A 183 31.02 -17.85 -15.82
CA THR A 183 31.45 -17.78 -17.24
C THR A 183 32.86 -17.18 -17.36
N ALA A 184 33.19 -16.14 -16.59
CA ALA A 184 34.55 -15.59 -16.59
C ALA A 184 35.59 -16.62 -16.16
N HIS A 185 35.29 -17.41 -15.14
CA HIS A 185 36.15 -18.50 -14.69
C HIS A 185 36.29 -19.59 -15.78
N GLN A 186 35.17 -20.00 -16.39
CA GLN A 186 35.16 -21.00 -17.47
C GLN A 186 35.90 -20.53 -18.73
N LEU A 187 35.89 -19.22 -19.04
CA LEU A 187 36.65 -18.65 -20.15
C LEU A 187 38.15 -18.53 -19.86
N GLY A 188 38.57 -18.53 -18.60
CA GLY A 188 39.98 -18.43 -18.22
C GLY A 188 40.82 -19.59 -18.78
N THR A 189 40.38 -20.83 -18.61
CA THR A 189 41.09 -22.03 -19.09
C THR A 189 41.34 -22.04 -20.61
N PRO A 190 40.32 -21.83 -21.49
CA PRO A 190 40.56 -21.78 -22.93
C PRO A 190 41.40 -20.57 -23.36
N ILE A 191 41.27 -19.41 -22.70
CA ILE A 191 42.13 -18.24 -22.96
C ILE A 191 43.60 -18.61 -22.68
N SER A 192 43.88 -19.20 -21.53
CA SER A 192 45.24 -19.66 -21.17
C SER A 192 45.79 -20.71 -22.14
N ALA A 193 44.93 -21.61 -22.63
CA ALA A 193 45.33 -22.58 -23.65
C ALA A 193 45.73 -21.90 -24.97
N ILE A 194 45.00 -20.87 -25.41
CA ILE A 194 45.35 -20.08 -26.60
C ILE A 194 46.69 -19.36 -26.41
N VAL A 195 46.94 -18.76 -25.25
CA VAL A 195 48.24 -18.16 -24.94
C VAL A 195 49.36 -19.19 -25.04
N GLY A 196 49.16 -20.40 -24.51
CA GLY A 196 50.13 -21.50 -24.62
C GLY A 196 50.42 -21.89 -26.07
N TRP A 197 49.39 -21.97 -26.92
CA TRP A 197 49.57 -22.23 -28.35
C TRP A 197 50.31 -21.10 -29.07
N ILE A 198 50.02 -19.84 -28.76
CA ILE A 198 50.75 -18.69 -29.32
C ILE A 198 52.24 -18.78 -28.97
N GLU A 199 52.57 -19.09 -27.71
CA GLU A 199 53.97 -19.22 -27.28
C GLU A 199 54.67 -20.39 -27.96
N HIS A 200 53.98 -21.53 -28.14
CA HIS A 200 54.53 -22.66 -28.87
C HIS A 200 54.78 -22.33 -30.35
N ILE A 201 53.84 -21.66 -31.03
CA ILE A 201 54.02 -21.30 -32.45
C ILE A 201 55.14 -20.27 -32.60
N LYS A 202 55.28 -19.36 -31.64
CA LYS A 202 56.37 -18.39 -31.58
C LYS A 202 57.73 -19.07 -31.44
N SER A 203 57.84 -20.13 -30.63
CA SER A 203 59.08 -20.89 -30.50
C SER A 203 59.47 -21.64 -31.77
N LEU A 204 58.49 -22.05 -32.59
CA LEU A 204 58.72 -22.77 -33.85
C LEU A 204 59.09 -21.85 -35.03
N ASN A 205 58.72 -20.58 -35.00
CA ASN A 205 58.86 -19.64 -36.12
C ASN A 205 59.72 -18.41 -35.77
N ALA A 206 60.73 -18.60 -34.91
CA ALA A 206 61.57 -17.51 -34.40
C ALA A 206 62.31 -16.73 -35.50
N ASP A 207 62.52 -17.33 -36.66
CA ASP A 207 63.32 -16.75 -37.76
C ASP A 207 62.48 -16.00 -38.82
N ASN A 208 61.15 -15.97 -38.69
CA ASN A 208 60.26 -15.33 -39.67
C ASN A 208 59.63 -14.03 -39.12
N PRO A 209 60.11 -12.85 -39.56
CA PRO A 209 59.67 -11.55 -39.03
C PRO A 209 58.17 -11.30 -39.22
N ASN A 210 57.60 -11.71 -40.37
CA ASN A 210 56.18 -11.49 -40.67
C ASN A 210 55.26 -12.34 -39.77
N GLN A 211 55.67 -13.58 -39.45
CA GLN A 211 54.90 -14.43 -38.54
C GLN A 211 54.98 -13.95 -37.09
N LEU A 212 56.13 -13.43 -36.67
CA LEU A 212 56.30 -12.79 -35.35
C LEU A 212 55.39 -11.58 -35.17
N GLU A 213 55.21 -10.76 -36.22
CA GLU A 213 54.29 -9.62 -36.18
C GLU A 213 52.83 -10.06 -35.99
N ILE A 214 52.39 -11.09 -36.73
CA ILE A 214 51.03 -11.65 -36.62
C ILE A 214 50.79 -12.24 -35.22
N LEU A 215 51.76 -13.00 -34.68
CA LEU A 215 51.67 -13.59 -33.35
C LEU A 215 51.58 -12.51 -32.26
N ASN A 216 52.29 -11.39 -32.41
CA ASN A 216 52.20 -10.27 -31.49
C ASN A 216 50.82 -9.60 -31.50
N GLU A 217 50.17 -9.46 -32.67
CA GLU A 217 48.80 -8.96 -32.74
C GLU A 217 47.79 -9.94 -32.11
N LEU A 218 47.93 -11.24 -32.37
CA LEU A 218 47.10 -12.27 -31.72
C LEU A 218 47.26 -12.25 -30.19
N TYR A 219 48.49 -12.12 -29.70
CA TYR A 219 48.77 -12.00 -28.28
C TYR A 219 48.09 -10.77 -27.67
N LYS A 220 48.11 -9.63 -28.37
CA LYS A 220 47.39 -8.42 -27.94
C LYS A 220 45.88 -8.64 -27.84
N ASP A 221 45.27 -9.34 -28.80
CA ASP A 221 43.82 -9.60 -28.79
C ASP A 221 43.42 -10.58 -27.70
N VAL A 222 44.19 -11.65 -27.48
CA VAL A 222 43.96 -12.58 -26.37
C VAL A 222 44.14 -11.88 -25.02
N GLY A 223 45.14 -10.99 -24.89
CA GLY A 223 45.31 -10.15 -23.70
C GLY A 223 44.15 -9.17 -23.44
N LYS A 224 43.39 -8.77 -24.47
CA LYS A 224 42.13 -8.03 -24.27
C LYS A 224 41.05 -8.95 -23.71
N LEU A 225 40.91 -10.18 -24.23
CA LEU A 225 39.95 -11.17 -23.74
C LEU A 225 40.21 -11.54 -22.28
N GLU A 226 41.48 -11.73 -21.90
CA GLU A 226 41.89 -11.99 -20.52
C GLU A 226 41.47 -10.84 -19.59
N LYS A 227 41.72 -9.58 -19.99
CA LYS A 227 41.27 -8.40 -19.22
C LYS A 227 39.75 -8.33 -19.10
N ILE A 228 39.01 -8.73 -20.13
CA ILE A 228 37.55 -8.78 -20.10
C ILE A 228 37.10 -9.85 -19.09
N ALA A 229 37.65 -11.07 -19.18
CA ALA A 229 37.35 -12.16 -18.25
C ALA A 229 37.68 -11.78 -16.80
N ASP A 230 38.84 -11.17 -16.54
CA ASP A 230 39.23 -10.70 -15.21
C ASP A 230 38.25 -9.64 -14.65
N ARG A 231 37.75 -8.73 -15.48
CA ARG A 231 36.73 -7.76 -15.05
C ARG A 231 35.41 -8.44 -14.70
N PHE A 232 34.99 -9.44 -15.47
CA PHE A 232 33.76 -10.19 -15.19
C PHE A 232 33.89 -11.08 -13.94
N SER A 233 35.06 -11.67 -13.67
CA SER A 233 35.29 -12.46 -12.44
C SER A 233 35.21 -11.60 -11.17
N LYS A 234 35.56 -10.31 -11.30
CA LYS A 234 35.51 -9.30 -10.23
C LYS A 234 34.19 -8.51 -10.17
N ILE A 235 33.18 -8.88 -10.97
CA ILE A 235 31.91 -8.14 -10.97
C ILE A 235 31.22 -8.25 -9.60
N GLY A 236 30.89 -7.13 -8.98
CA GLY A 236 30.31 -7.09 -7.64
C GLY A 236 31.26 -7.39 -6.47
N SER A 237 32.58 -7.50 -6.69
CA SER A 237 33.54 -7.43 -5.57
C SER A 237 33.86 -5.98 -5.22
N VAL A 238 34.23 -5.75 -3.95
CA VAL A 238 34.67 -4.42 -3.50
C VAL A 238 35.99 -4.07 -4.21
N PRO A 239 36.16 -2.85 -4.77
CA PRO A 239 37.42 -2.45 -5.40
C PRO A 239 38.57 -2.46 -4.40
N ILE A 240 39.71 -3.05 -4.79
CA ILE A 240 40.94 -2.99 -3.99
C ILE A 240 41.65 -1.69 -4.36
N LEU A 241 41.79 -0.76 -3.41
CA LEU A 241 42.51 0.49 -3.60
C LEU A 241 43.99 0.29 -3.30
N THR A 242 44.85 0.72 -4.20
CA THR A 242 46.31 0.72 -4.00
C THR A 242 46.86 2.14 -4.11
N PRO A 243 47.79 2.54 -3.22
CA PRO A 243 48.47 3.82 -3.33
C PRO A 243 49.31 3.82 -4.62
N ASN A 244 49.14 4.86 -5.43
CA ASN A 244 49.86 5.06 -6.69
C ASN A 244 50.44 6.48 -6.73
N ASP A 245 51.65 6.59 -7.26
CA ASP A 245 52.26 7.90 -7.54
C ASP A 245 51.55 8.56 -8.72
N ILE A 246 51.17 9.82 -8.55
CA ILE A 246 50.40 10.61 -9.52
C ILE A 246 51.28 11.00 -10.71
N PHE A 247 52.58 11.26 -10.52
CA PHE A 247 53.45 11.72 -11.60
C PHE A 247 53.64 10.66 -12.71
N PRO A 248 53.99 9.40 -12.40
CA PRO A 248 54.06 8.35 -13.42
C PRO A 248 52.71 8.05 -14.07
N LEU A 249 51.62 8.18 -13.31
CA LEU A 249 50.27 7.95 -13.83
C LEU A 249 49.88 9.00 -14.86
N LEU A 250 50.14 10.29 -14.58
CA LEU A 250 49.90 11.39 -15.52
C LEU A 250 50.74 11.24 -16.78
N GLU A 251 51.99 10.81 -16.66
CA GLU A 251 52.86 10.57 -17.81
C GLU A 251 52.32 9.46 -18.71
N ASN A 252 51.86 8.36 -18.10
CA ASN A 252 51.21 7.26 -18.83
C ASN A 252 49.92 7.71 -19.53
N ILE A 253 49.11 8.56 -18.89
CA ILE A 253 47.90 9.15 -19.49
C ILE A 253 48.29 10.04 -20.67
N ARG A 254 49.30 10.90 -20.52
CA ARG A 254 49.80 11.78 -21.60
C ARG A 254 50.24 10.97 -22.81
N VAL A 255 51.05 9.92 -22.61
CA VAL A 255 51.53 9.03 -23.67
C VAL A 255 50.38 8.26 -24.33
N TYR A 256 49.39 7.81 -23.55
CA TYR A 256 48.22 7.11 -24.09
C TYR A 256 47.34 8.03 -24.94
N MET A 257 47.09 9.25 -24.46
CA MET A 257 46.26 10.24 -25.14
C MET A 257 46.96 10.80 -26.37
N SER A 258 48.27 11.04 -26.32
CA SER A 258 49.03 11.56 -27.47
C SER A 258 48.98 10.64 -28.69
N LYS A 259 48.96 9.32 -28.47
CA LYS A 259 48.81 8.31 -29.55
C LYS A 259 47.42 8.33 -30.21
N ARG A 260 46.40 8.87 -29.54
CA ARG A 260 45.00 8.89 -30.04
C ARG A 260 44.49 10.29 -30.36
N ALA A 261 45.23 11.32 -29.97
CA ALA A 261 44.81 12.69 -30.15
C ALA A 261 44.95 13.12 -31.62
N PRO A 262 44.06 14.01 -32.10
CA PRO A 262 44.20 14.63 -33.41
C PRO A 262 45.54 15.38 -33.48
N ARG A 263 46.18 15.39 -34.66
CA ARG A 263 47.48 16.07 -34.91
C ARG A 263 47.51 17.57 -34.59
N LYS A 264 46.37 18.17 -34.23
CA LYS A 264 46.22 19.57 -33.82
C LYS A 264 46.55 19.81 -32.34
N PHE A 265 46.69 18.75 -31.53
CA PHE A 265 47.06 18.86 -30.12
C PHE A 265 48.56 18.63 -29.93
N LEU A 266 49.22 19.60 -29.29
CA LEU A 266 50.57 19.46 -28.74
C LEU A 266 50.44 19.05 -27.26
N PHE A 267 51.15 17.99 -26.88
CA PHE A 267 51.20 17.44 -25.52
C PHE A 267 52.50 17.81 -24.83
#